data_AF-A0A7U5BFK1-F1
#
_entry.id   AF-A0A7U5BFK1-F1
#
_cell.length_a   1.000
_cell.length_b   1.000
_cell.length_c   1.000
_cell.angle_alpha   90.00
_cell.angle_beta   90.00
_cell.angle_gamma   90.00
#
_symmetry.space_group_name_H-M   'P 1'
#
loop_
_entity.id
_entity.type
_entity.pdbx_description
1 polymer ?
#
loop_
_entity_poly.entity_id
_entity_poly.type
_entity_poly.pdbx_seq_one_letter_code
_entity_poly.pdbx_strand_id
1 'polypeptide(L)'
;MLLATACNVEVRDKAAEAREKAHKQAIEKAEGRIECVPPGAPQYAFVCAIDRVQSQDGLFLTLRHPDGGFRRLLVTRDGRGVVAADGAEQAIITPIAADRIEVVLGDARYRLPATVRQPKPAP
;
A
#
# COMPACT_ATOMS: atom_id res chain seq x y z
N MET A 1 -8.43 9.11 -48.72
CA MET A 1 -8.84 8.09 -47.72
C MET A 1 -7.74 7.98 -46.67
N LEU A 2 -7.82 8.70 -45.55
CA LEU A 2 -7.02 8.46 -44.33
C LEU A 2 -7.40 9.53 -43.30
N LEU A 3 -8.43 9.28 -42.47
CA LEU A 3 -8.72 10.01 -41.23
C LEU A 3 -9.66 9.13 -40.37
N ALA A 4 -9.10 8.16 -39.64
CA ALA A 4 -9.86 7.40 -38.65
C ALA A 4 -9.03 6.86 -37.48
N THR A 5 -7.83 7.39 -37.20
CA THR A 5 -6.98 6.92 -36.09
C THR A 5 -6.88 7.89 -34.91
N ALA A 6 -7.30 9.15 -35.05
CA ALA A 6 -7.13 10.16 -33.99
C ALA A 6 -8.09 9.97 -32.79
N CYS A 7 -9.38 9.65 -33.03
CA CYS A 7 -10.35 9.50 -31.94
C CYS A 7 -10.06 8.34 -30.97
N ASN A 8 -9.31 7.31 -31.40
CA ASN A 8 -9.09 6.11 -30.60
C ASN A 8 -7.89 6.22 -29.65
N VAL A 9 -6.96 7.14 -29.92
CA VAL A 9 -5.76 7.39 -29.09
C VAL A 9 -6.11 8.35 -27.95
N GLU A 10 -6.75 9.48 -28.26
CA GLU A 10 -7.14 10.48 -27.26
C GLU A 10 -8.08 9.93 -26.16
N VAL A 11 -8.94 8.98 -26.49
CA VAL A 11 -9.85 8.35 -25.51
C VAL A 11 -9.12 7.38 -24.59
N ARG A 12 -8.06 6.70 -25.07
CA ARG A 12 -7.24 5.78 -24.25
C ARG A 12 -6.37 6.56 -23.27
N ASP A 13 -5.81 7.69 -23.69
CA ASP A 13 -4.99 8.55 -22.84
C ASP A 13 -5.83 9.16 -21.71
N LYS A 14 -7.01 9.70 -22.03
CA LYS A 14 -7.96 10.20 -21.03
C LYS A 14 -8.40 9.13 -20.03
N ALA A 15 -8.55 7.88 -20.46
CA ALA A 15 -8.90 6.77 -19.57
C ALA A 15 -7.75 6.37 -18.63
N ALA A 16 -6.50 6.44 -19.10
CA ALA A 16 -5.32 6.18 -18.28
C ALA A 16 -5.12 7.29 -17.23
N GLU A 17 -5.23 8.56 -17.65
CA GLU A 17 -5.15 9.73 -16.78
C GLU A 17 -6.27 9.72 -15.72
N ALA A 18 -7.50 9.35 -16.10
CA ALA A 18 -8.61 9.24 -15.16
C ALA A 18 -8.37 8.17 -14.09
N ARG A 19 -7.75 7.03 -14.47
CA ARG A 19 -7.41 5.95 -13.54
C ARG A 19 -6.28 6.37 -12.59
N GLU A 20 -5.25 7.04 -13.10
CA GLU A 20 -4.18 7.61 -12.29
C GLU A 20 -4.72 8.66 -11.31
N LYS A 21 -5.58 9.56 -11.78
CA LYS A 21 -6.21 10.59 -10.95
C LYS A 21 -7.12 9.98 -9.90
N ALA A 22 -7.93 8.98 -10.25
CA ALA A 22 -8.77 8.25 -9.29
C ALA A 22 -7.91 7.51 -8.24
N HIS A 23 -6.78 6.95 -8.65
CA HIS A 23 -5.81 6.32 -7.76
C HIS A 23 -5.18 7.34 -6.81
N LYS A 24 -4.75 8.49 -7.33
CA LYS A 24 -4.18 9.59 -6.55
C LYS A 24 -5.19 10.19 -5.57
N GLN A 25 -6.42 10.40 -6.02
CA GLN A 25 -7.53 10.86 -5.16
C GLN A 25 -7.93 9.81 -4.12
N ALA A 26 -7.83 8.52 -4.43
CA ALA A 26 -8.01 7.45 -3.45
C ALA A 26 -6.88 7.44 -2.43
N ILE A 27 -5.62 7.69 -2.82
CA ILE A 27 -4.46 7.87 -1.93
C ILE A 27 -4.62 9.10 -1.03
N GLU A 28 -5.07 10.23 -1.58
CA GLU A 28 -5.30 11.48 -0.85
C GLU A 28 -6.51 11.37 0.11
N LYS A 29 -7.62 10.75 -0.30
CA LYS A 29 -8.74 10.42 0.62
C LYS A 29 -8.37 9.35 1.66
N ALA A 30 -7.34 8.57 1.36
CA ALA A 30 -6.72 7.60 2.25
C ALA A 30 -5.68 8.25 3.19
N GLU A 31 -5.61 9.58 3.31
CA GLU A 31 -4.88 10.20 4.41
C GLU A 31 -5.41 9.64 5.74
N GLY A 32 -4.62 8.73 6.33
CA GLY A 32 -4.97 7.99 7.52
C GLY A 32 -5.83 6.74 7.31
N ARG A 33 -6.14 6.28 6.09
CA ARG A 33 -6.90 5.02 5.82
C ARG A 33 -6.23 4.14 4.78
N ILE A 34 -6.34 2.83 4.90
CA ILE A 34 -5.79 1.87 3.93
C ILE A 34 -6.76 0.73 3.66
N GLU A 35 -6.59 0.08 2.52
CA GLU A 35 -7.28 -1.15 2.19
C GLU A 35 -6.70 -2.31 3.02
N CYS A 36 -7.56 -3.04 3.71
CA CYS A 36 -7.17 -4.16 4.55
C CYS A 36 -8.31 -5.17 4.73
N VAL A 37 -7.95 -6.35 5.23
CA VAL A 37 -8.83 -7.35 5.83
C VAL A 37 -8.42 -7.45 7.30
N PRO A 38 -9.11 -6.79 8.24
CA PRO A 38 -8.88 -7.04 9.66
C PRO A 38 -9.32 -8.47 10.03
N PRO A 39 -8.89 -9.02 11.18
CA PRO A 39 -9.28 -10.35 11.62
C PRO A 39 -10.81 -10.52 11.60
N GLY A 40 -11.29 -11.62 11.01
CA GLY A 40 -12.72 -11.92 10.90
C GLY A 40 -13.49 -11.17 9.80
N ALA A 41 -12.86 -10.25 9.06
CA ALA A 41 -13.49 -9.62 7.91
C ALA A 41 -13.46 -10.53 6.66
N PRO A 42 -14.51 -10.50 5.81
CA PRO A 42 -14.61 -11.41 4.67
C PRO A 42 -13.80 -10.96 3.44
N GLN A 43 -13.48 -9.67 3.34
CA GLN A 43 -12.86 -9.10 2.13
C GLN A 43 -12.12 -7.79 2.42
N TYR A 44 -11.33 -7.36 1.43
CA TYR A 44 -10.63 -6.09 1.46
C TYR A 44 -11.61 -4.90 1.45
N ALA A 45 -11.34 -3.92 2.31
CA ALA A 45 -12.04 -2.65 2.33
C ALA A 45 -11.15 -1.54 2.91
N PHE A 46 -11.45 -0.27 2.62
CA PHE A 46 -10.74 0.90 3.18
C PHE A 46 -11.16 1.19 4.64
N VAL A 47 -11.00 0.19 5.51
CA VAL A 47 -11.50 0.22 6.90
C VAL A 47 -10.40 0.43 7.94
N CYS A 48 -9.15 0.09 7.63
CA CYS A 48 -8.05 0.31 8.56
C CYS A 48 -7.53 1.73 8.50
N ALA A 49 -7.06 2.24 9.63
CA ALA A 49 -6.33 3.50 9.71
C ALA A 49 -4.80 3.30 9.66
N ILE A 50 -4.06 4.29 9.16
CA ILE A 50 -2.60 4.28 9.14
C ILE A 50 -2.03 5.59 9.69
N ASP A 51 -1.27 5.49 10.79
CA ASP A 51 -0.45 6.59 11.30
C ASP A 51 1.02 6.35 10.96
N ARG A 52 1.76 7.44 10.68
CA ARG A 52 3.18 7.40 10.32
C ARG A 52 3.99 8.26 11.29
N VAL A 53 5.00 7.69 11.92
CA VAL A 53 5.86 8.40 12.88
C VAL A 53 7.32 8.17 12.54
N GLN A 54 8.04 9.25 12.23
CA GLN A 54 9.49 9.21 12.06
C GLN A 54 10.16 9.27 13.44
N SER A 55 11.10 8.36 13.68
CA SER A 55 11.92 8.32 14.90
C SER A 55 13.40 8.12 14.56
N GLN A 56 14.25 8.02 15.59
CA GLN A 56 15.67 7.69 15.45
C GLN A 56 15.89 6.27 14.89
N ASP A 57 15.01 5.32 15.25
CA ASP A 57 15.11 3.91 14.82
C ASP A 57 14.54 3.68 13.41
N GLY A 58 13.79 4.66 12.88
CA GLY A 58 13.20 4.60 11.54
C GLY A 58 11.76 5.08 11.49
N LEU A 59 11.11 4.81 10.36
CA LEU A 59 9.70 5.15 10.13
C LEU A 59 8.82 4.04 10.68
N PHE A 60 8.03 4.35 11.70
CA PHE A 60 7.02 3.47 12.25
C PHE A 60 5.66 3.72 11.60
N LEU A 61 4.95 2.63 11.34
CA LEU A 61 3.55 2.62 10.91
C LEU A 61 2.70 2.04 12.05
N THR A 62 1.62 2.71 12.40
CA THR A 62 0.58 2.14 13.27
C THR A 62 -0.66 1.89 12.44
N LEU A 63 -1.04 0.62 12.29
CA LEU A 63 -2.23 0.19 11.56
C LEU A 63 -3.35 -0.08 12.55
N ARG A 64 -4.47 0.66 12.46
CA ARG A 64 -5.60 0.54 13.39
C ARG A 64 -6.79 -0.13 12.72
N HIS A 65 -7.34 -1.13 13.39
CA HIS A 65 -8.56 -1.83 12.99
C HIS A 65 -9.80 -1.09 13.53
N PRO A 66 -10.98 -1.25 12.89
CA PRO A 66 -12.22 -0.62 13.35
C PRO A 66 -12.72 -1.15 14.70
N ASP A 67 -12.26 -2.33 15.13
CA ASP A 67 -12.58 -2.95 16.42
C ASP A 67 -11.70 -2.42 17.58
N GLY A 68 -10.76 -1.51 17.30
CA GLY A 68 -9.80 -0.96 18.26
C GLY A 68 -8.47 -1.71 18.34
N GLY A 69 -8.34 -2.86 17.67
CA GLY A 69 -7.08 -3.57 17.50
C GLY A 69 -6.06 -2.75 16.71
N PHE A 70 -4.77 -3.02 16.91
CA PHE A 70 -3.73 -2.38 16.12
C PHE A 70 -2.49 -3.27 15.91
N ARG A 71 -1.70 -2.90 14.91
CA ARG A 71 -0.37 -3.46 14.63
C ARG A 71 0.64 -2.33 14.45
N ARG A 72 1.86 -2.52 14.95
CA ARG A 72 2.97 -1.57 14.76
C ARG A 72 4.04 -2.20 13.87
N LEU A 73 4.42 -1.48 12.83
CA LEU A 73 5.43 -1.92 11.86
C LEU A 73 6.58 -0.92 11.82
N LEU A 74 7.80 -1.41 11.65
CA LEU A 74 8.97 -0.61 11.30
C LEU A 74 9.26 -0.79 9.81
N VAL A 75 9.36 0.32 9.08
CA VAL A 75 9.77 0.31 7.67
C VAL A 75 11.26 0.03 7.58
N THR A 76 11.62 -1.05 6.88
CA THR A 76 13.01 -1.47 6.70
C THR A 76 13.66 -0.70 5.56
N ARG A 77 14.94 -0.32 5.71
CA ARG A 77 15.70 0.39 4.68
C ARG A 77 16.33 -0.52 3.61
N ASP A 78 16.27 -1.82 3.80
CA ASP A 78 16.92 -2.84 2.94
C ASP A 78 16.04 -3.34 1.78
N GLY A 79 14.84 -2.79 1.61
CA GLY A 79 13.92 -3.17 0.54
C GLY A 79 12.99 -4.34 0.89
N ARG A 80 13.04 -4.91 2.10
CA ARG A 80 12.06 -5.91 2.57
C ARG A 80 10.65 -5.35 2.82
N GLY A 81 10.51 -4.02 2.83
CA GLY A 81 9.26 -3.31 3.08
C GLY A 81 9.10 -2.97 4.56
N VAL A 82 8.57 -3.90 5.35
CA VAL A 82 8.19 -3.68 6.75
C VAL A 82 8.44 -4.91 7.62
N VAL A 83 8.68 -4.71 8.92
CA VAL A 83 8.73 -5.76 9.95
C VAL A 83 7.83 -5.40 11.12
N ALA A 84 7.31 -6.38 11.87
CA ALA A 84 6.60 -6.12 13.11
C ALA A 84 7.54 -5.48 14.14
N ALA A 85 7.12 -4.37 14.74
CA ALA A 85 7.94 -3.60 15.67
C ALA A 85 8.05 -4.25 17.06
N ASP A 86 7.10 -5.10 17.43
CA ASP A 86 7.08 -5.86 18.69
C ASP A 86 7.67 -7.28 18.54
N GLY A 87 7.95 -7.72 17.30
CA GLY A 87 8.51 -9.04 17.00
C GLY A 87 7.59 -10.22 17.34
N ALA A 88 6.33 -9.98 17.72
CA ALA A 88 5.43 -11.04 18.18
C ALA A 88 4.85 -11.87 17.03
N GLU A 89 4.70 -11.26 15.85
CA GLU A 89 4.19 -11.90 14.63
C GLU A 89 5.14 -11.64 13.47
N GLN A 90 5.43 -12.67 12.66
CA GLN A 90 6.22 -12.50 11.45
C GLN A 90 5.34 -11.85 10.36
N ALA A 91 5.80 -10.71 9.83
CA ALA A 91 5.19 -10.09 8.66
C ALA A 91 5.59 -10.85 7.39
N ILE A 92 4.59 -11.29 6.60
CA ILE A 92 4.81 -11.84 5.26
C ILE A 92 4.51 -10.74 4.26
N ILE A 93 5.50 -10.38 3.43
CA ILE A 93 5.41 -9.27 2.48
C ILE A 93 5.39 -9.81 1.06
N THR A 94 4.39 -9.42 0.28
CA THR A 94 4.25 -9.76 -1.14
C THR A 94 4.10 -8.49 -1.96
N PRO A 95 5.01 -8.18 -2.90
CA PRO A 95 4.81 -7.10 -3.86
C PRO A 95 3.60 -7.39 -4.75
N ILE A 96 2.67 -6.43 -4.85
CA ILE A 96 1.45 -6.57 -5.67
C ILE A 96 1.35 -5.52 -6.78
N ALA A 97 2.16 -4.46 -6.69
CA ALA A 97 2.37 -3.46 -7.74
C ALA A 97 3.73 -2.76 -7.55
N ALA A 98 4.12 -1.90 -8.48
CA ALA A 98 5.38 -1.14 -8.39
C ALA A 98 5.45 -0.21 -7.15
N ASP A 99 4.30 0.22 -6.65
CA ASP A 99 4.13 1.17 -5.55
C ASP A 99 3.33 0.59 -4.37
N ARG A 100 3.07 -0.72 -4.37
CA ARG A 100 2.25 -1.38 -3.34
C ARG A 100 2.73 -2.77 -2.96
N ILE A 101 2.62 -3.05 -1.68
CA ILE A 101 2.85 -4.36 -1.08
C ILE A 101 1.59 -4.83 -0.35
N GLU A 102 1.37 -6.13 -0.38
CA GLU A 102 0.52 -6.84 0.57
C GLU A 102 1.37 -7.26 1.77
N VAL A 103 0.85 -7.03 2.97
CA VAL A 103 1.48 -7.44 4.23
C VAL A 103 0.48 -8.28 5.01
N VAL A 104 0.87 -9.51 5.36
CA VAL A 104 0.09 -10.40 6.21
C VAL A 104 0.73 -10.48 7.58
N LEU A 105 -0.05 -10.26 8.64
CA LEU A 105 0.35 -10.37 10.05
C LEU A 105 -0.76 -11.10 10.80
N GLY A 106 -0.47 -12.34 11.23
CA GLY A 106 -1.50 -13.24 11.74
C GLY A 106 -2.65 -13.41 10.74
N ASP A 107 -3.88 -13.18 11.18
CA ASP A 107 -5.08 -13.27 10.36
C ASP A 107 -5.43 -11.96 9.62
N ALA A 108 -4.63 -10.90 9.81
CA ALA A 108 -4.84 -9.61 9.17
C ALA A 108 -4.05 -9.48 7.87
N ARG A 109 -4.64 -8.84 6.87
CA ARG A 109 -4.00 -8.54 5.58
C ARG A 109 -4.11 -7.05 5.27
N TYR A 110 -3.02 -6.42 4.84
CA TYR A 110 -2.95 -4.98 4.58
C TYR A 110 -2.37 -4.71 3.20
N ARG A 111 -2.89 -3.70 2.51
CA ARG A 111 -2.27 -3.15 1.30
C ARG A 111 -1.64 -1.80 1.62
N LEU A 112 -0.32 -1.79 1.71
CA LEU A 112 0.44 -0.60 2.08
C LEU A 112 1.03 0.07 0.83
N PRO A 113 0.98 1.40 0.74
CA PRO A 113 1.83 2.13 -0.20
C PRO A 113 3.29 1.85 0.13
N ALA A 114 4.07 1.46 -0.86
CA ALA A 114 5.50 1.25 -0.72
C ALA A 114 6.19 1.77 -1.98
N THR A 115 7.11 2.72 -1.84
CA THR A 115 8.09 2.95 -2.89
C THR A 115 9.03 1.75 -2.91
N VAL A 116 8.79 0.79 -3.80
CA VAL A 116 9.70 -0.33 -4.01
C VAL A 116 11.00 0.26 -4.56
N ARG A 117 11.98 0.49 -3.68
CA ARG A 117 13.35 0.69 -4.13
C ARG A 117 13.77 -0.63 -4.75
N GLN A 118 14.00 -0.62 -6.06
CA GLN A 118 14.60 -1.74 -6.78
C GLN A 118 15.84 -2.20 -5.98
N PRO A 119 16.01 -3.50 -5.72
CA PRO A 119 17.22 -3.98 -5.06
C PRO A 119 18.44 -3.48 -5.85
N LYS A 120 19.38 -2.84 -5.15
CA LYS A 120 20.67 -2.50 -5.75
C LYS A 120 21.31 -3.82 -6.21
N PRO A 121 21.68 -3.98 -7.49
CA PRO A 121 22.40 -5.16 -7.93
C PRO A 121 23.64 -5.37 -7.05
N ALA A 122 23.88 -6.61 -6.61
CA ALA A 122 25.11 -6.94 -5.90
C ALA A 122 26.33 -6.60 -6.80
N PRO A 123 27.44 -6.10 -6.22
CA PRO A 123 28.65 -5.79 -6.98
C PRO A 123 29.26 -7.02 -7.65
#